data_AF-A0A2S9D6N6-F1
#
_entry.id   AF-A0A2S9D6N6-F1
#
_cell.length_a   1.000
_cell.length_b   1.000
_cell.length_c   1.000
_cell.angle_alpha   90.00
_cell.angle_beta   90.00
_cell.angle_gamma   90.00
#
_symmetry.space_group_name_H-M   'P 1'
#
loop_
_entity.id
_entity.type
_entity.pdbx_description
1 polymer ?
#
loop_
_entity_poly.entity_id
_entity_poly.type
_entity_poly.pdbx_seq_one_letter_code
_entity_poly.pdbx_strand_id
1 'polypeptide(L)'
;PPPPAYGAYQQPYAPYQQPGATPPQPKRPLNRKVIIGIAAGAAAVLAATTVGLFLLFSPAQDGRAAATTYFQALKDGDTKKALSVSDPGVPENEAVLLQENVYKAAGQHIDGFRILESKGEYVRAEVTQNGRKQEDILMMTKSPGGEWKVGPKNFQKIRLSANRPVKSFTVNGVDIAAPDSGSASQASQLLLPAFPGEYKLGISGDKYATVEEKKALVSIDRRISDTSETLKVLPSQLLLDETKALLQKKREECIASAPGTTTRSYSSGCSGFNLYESRPTRNVNWTIDGEPTFSLSLSKDVWYIQSEEKGKATVSYEVNRGNEATPKWEPHVEVREARVSGEIHIVDGKATLKDQ
;
A
#
# COMPACT_ATOMS: atom_id res chain seq x y z
N PRO A 1 44.91 47.23 53.44
CA PRO A 1 44.14 48.34 52.84
C PRO A 1 42.86 47.84 52.15
N PRO A 2 41.68 48.10 52.73
CA PRO A 2 40.36 47.76 52.16
C PRO A 2 39.79 48.98 51.37
N PRO A 3 38.58 48.90 50.76
CA PRO A 3 37.37 49.05 51.56
C PRO A 3 36.26 47.99 51.33
N PRO A 4 35.26 47.94 52.24
CA PRO A 4 34.39 46.78 52.48
C PRO A 4 32.87 47.05 52.33
N ALA A 5 32.07 45.97 52.50
CA ALA A 5 30.73 45.84 53.13
C ALA A 5 29.56 46.75 52.66
N TYR A 6 28.27 46.37 52.66
CA TYR A 6 27.40 45.58 53.55
C TYR A 6 26.18 45.10 52.69
N GLY A 7 25.36 44.09 52.96
CA GLY A 7 25.16 43.17 54.08
C GLY A 7 23.94 42.27 53.79
N ALA A 8 23.98 41.02 54.28
CA ALA A 8 22.96 40.26 55.02
C ALA A 8 21.48 40.33 54.57
N TYR A 9 20.72 39.23 54.45
CA TYR A 9 20.52 38.16 55.43
C TYR A 9 20.08 36.84 54.77
N GLN A 10 20.33 35.74 55.47
CA GLN A 10 20.02 34.36 55.08
C GLN A 10 19.35 33.64 56.27
N GLN A 11 18.57 32.59 55.95
CA GLN A 11 18.18 31.42 56.78
C GLN A 11 16.92 31.54 57.67
N PRO A 12 16.29 30.44 58.16
CA PRO A 12 16.59 28.99 57.97
C PRO A 12 15.38 28.04 57.70
N TYR A 13 15.70 26.79 57.33
CA TYR A 13 14.85 25.59 57.44
C TYR A 13 14.81 25.03 58.88
N ALA A 14 13.69 24.44 59.32
CA ALA A 14 13.64 23.35 60.31
C ALA A 14 12.27 22.59 60.31
N PRO A 15 12.18 21.33 60.80
CA PRO A 15 11.14 20.34 60.45
C PRO A 15 10.21 19.92 61.60
N TYR A 16 9.21 19.07 61.26
CA TYR A 16 8.53 17.99 62.02
C TYR A 16 7.02 18.06 62.41
N GLN A 17 6.41 16.86 62.28
CA GLN A 17 5.26 16.22 62.95
C GLN A 17 3.83 16.32 62.36
N GLN A 18 3.29 15.14 61.99
CA GLN A 18 1.84 14.88 61.88
C GLN A 18 1.20 14.77 63.26
N PRO A 19 -0.05 15.22 63.42
CA PRO A 19 -1.07 14.31 63.97
C PRO A 19 -2.47 14.49 63.37
N GLY A 20 -3.24 13.40 63.34
CA GLY A 20 -4.71 13.46 63.45
C GLY A 20 -5.51 12.85 62.30
N ALA A 21 -5.85 11.57 62.45
CA ALA A 21 -6.97 10.96 61.73
C ALA A 21 -8.29 11.67 62.08
N THR A 22 -9.11 11.95 61.06
CA THR A 22 -10.53 12.31 61.19
C THR A 22 -11.39 11.44 60.27
N PRO A 23 -12.66 11.18 60.62
CA PRO A 23 -13.40 9.96 60.24
C PRO A 23 -13.84 9.92 58.77
N PRO A 24 -14.11 8.73 58.21
CA PRO A 24 -14.60 8.60 56.84
C PRO A 24 -15.98 9.24 56.69
N GLN A 25 -16.13 10.12 55.69
CA GLN A 25 -17.44 10.66 55.34
C GLN A 25 -18.37 9.53 54.85
N PRO A 26 -19.67 9.59 55.21
CA PRO A 26 -20.64 8.59 54.80
C PRO A 26 -20.81 8.61 53.27
N LYS A 27 -20.55 7.47 52.63
CA LYS A 27 -20.87 7.23 51.22
C LYS A 27 -22.37 7.35 51.03
N ARG A 28 -22.82 8.46 50.47
CA ARG A 28 -24.21 8.65 50.03
C ARG A 28 -24.46 7.66 48.87
N PRO A 29 -25.44 6.74 48.96
CA PRO A 29 -25.70 5.81 47.86
C PRO A 29 -26.31 6.61 46.70
N LEU A 30 -25.55 6.74 45.62
CA LEU A 30 -26.06 7.32 44.38
C LEU A 30 -27.16 6.41 43.83
N ASN A 31 -28.32 7.03 43.66
CA ASN A 31 -29.52 6.37 43.17
C ASN A 31 -29.28 5.84 41.75
N ARG A 32 -29.59 4.56 41.50
CA ARG A 32 -29.31 3.78 40.27
C ARG A 32 -29.93 4.34 38.98
N LYS A 33 -30.63 5.49 39.06
CA LYS A 33 -31.18 6.23 37.92
C LYS A 33 -30.23 7.27 37.31
N VAL A 34 -29.08 7.56 37.94
CA VAL A 34 -28.07 8.49 37.39
C VAL A 34 -27.08 7.79 36.44
N ILE A 35 -26.92 6.47 36.54
CA ILE A 35 -26.02 5.70 35.66
C ILE A 35 -26.66 5.41 34.29
N ILE A 36 -27.98 5.54 34.15
CA ILE A 36 -28.68 5.45 32.85
C ILE A 36 -28.64 6.80 32.10
N GLY A 37 -28.26 7.90 32.76
CA GLY A 37 -28.07 9.21 32.11
C GLY A 37 -26.70 9.41 31.44
N ILE A 38 -25.74 8.52 31.68
CA ILE A 38 -24.35 8.65 31.16
C ILE A 38 -24.11 7.74 29.94
N ALA A 39 -25.03 6.81 29.62
CA ALA A 39 -25.02 6.09 28.35
C ALA A 39 -25.76 6.84 27.21
N ALA A 40 -26.40 7.97 27.50
CA ALA A 40 -27.05 8.86 26.53
C ALA A 40 -26.28 10.19 26.32
N GLY A 41 -25.06 10.29 26.87
CA GLY A 41 -24.23 11.49 26.87
C GLY A 41 -23.00 11.43 25.95
N ALA A 42 -22.98 10.51 24.99
CA ALA A 42 -21.96 10.42 23.93
C ALA A 42 -22.53 10.61 22.51
N ALA A 43 -23.77 11.12 22.41
CA ALA A 43 -24.46 11.42 21.16
C ALA A 43 -24.74 12.93 20.96
N ALA A 44 -24.13 13.80 21.77
CA ALA A 44 -24.41 15.24 21.78
C ALA A 44 -23.13 16.10 21.78
N VAL A 45 -22.21 15.83 20.84
CA VAL A 45 -21.17 16.79 20.44
C VAL A 45 -21.14 16.89 18.91
N LEU A 46 -22.22 17.41 18.35
CA LEU A 46 -22.25 18.08 17.03
C LEU A 46 -23.25 19.25 17.12
N ALA A 47 -23.01 20.14 18.07
CA ALA A 47 -23.71 21.41 18.13
C ALA A 47 -22.73 22.54 17.77
N ALA A 48 -23.11 23.29 16.73
CA ALA A 48 -22.70 24.64 16.40
C ALA A 48 -21.37 24.87 15.65
N THR A 49 -21.44 24.75 14.32
CA THR A 49 -20.93 25.79 13.38
C THR A 49 -21.68 25.75 12.04
N THR A 50 -22.91 26.30 12.02
CA THR A 50 -23.52 26.75 10.76
C THR A 50 -24.07 28.15 10.95
N VAL A 51 -23.38 29.12 10.37
CA VAL A 51 -23.90 30.46 10.11
C VAL A 51 -25.16 30.31 9.24
N GLY A 52 -26.27 30.87 9.71
CA GLY A 52 -27.55 30.77 9.05
C GLY A 52 -27.62 31.60 7.76
N LEU A 53 -28.29 31.04 6.76
CA LEU A 53 -28.96 31.83 5.74
C LEU A 53 -30.41 31.32 5.62
N PHE A 54 -31.35 32.16 6.02
CA PHE A 54 -32.78 31.95 5.80
C PHE A 54 -33.06 32.06 4.29
N LEU A 55 -33.65 31.03 3.69
CA LEU A 55 -34.31 31.15 2.39
C LEU A 55 -35.74 30.61 2.46
N LEU A 56 -36.60 31.41 1.84
CA LEU A 56 -38.05 31.39 1.86
C LEU A 56 -38.62 30.10 1.25
N PHE A 57 -39.74 29.64 1.83
CA PHE A 57 -40.45 28.42 1.46
C PHE A 57 -41.08 28.52 0.07
N SER A 58 -40.63 27.67 -0.84
CA SER A 58 -41.51 27.05 -1.83
C SER A 58 -41.75 25.60 -1.38
N PRO A 59 -42.96 25.04 -1.50
CA PRO A 59 -43.17 23.61 -1.34
C PRO A 59 -42.58 22.89 -2.57
N ALA A 60 -41.27 22.97 -2.72
CA ALA A 60 -40.54 22.19 -3.70
C ALA A 60 -40.67 20.73 -3.28
N GLN A 61 -41.04 19.85 -4.21
CA GLN A 61 -40.75 18.42 -4.10
C GLN A 61 -39.32 18.33 -3.64
N ASP A 62 -39.11 17.95 -2.38
CA ASP A 62 -37.85 18.08 -1.70
C ASP A 62 -36.96 16.91 -2.15
N GLY A 63 -35.63 17.06 -2.16
CA GLY A 63 -34.72 16.02 -2.70
C GLY A 63 -34.84 14.63 -2.06
N ARG A 64 -35.71 14.48 -1.05
CA ARG A 64 -36.07 13.26 -0.32
C ARG A 64 -36.30 12.03 -1.22
N ALA A 65 -37.08 12.15 -2.30
CA ALA A 65 -37.38 11.00 -3.15
C ALA A 65 -36.13 10.47 -3.88
N ALA A 66 -35.32 11.39 -4.42
CA ALA A 66 -34.04 11.07 -5.04
C ALA A 66 -33.05 10.49 -4.02
N ALA A 67 -32.92 11.11 -2.84
CA ALA A 67 -32.05 10.62 -1.77
C ALA A 67 -32.47 9.24 -1.24
N THR A 68 -33.77 8.99 -1.07
CA THR A 68 -34.29 7.69 -0.65
C THR A 68 -33.96 6.63 -1.70
N THR A 69 -34.18 6.94 -2.98
CA THR A 69 -33.83 6.05 -4.09
C THR A 69 -32.33 5.78 -4.12
N TYR A 70 -31.50 6.81 -3.93
CA TYR A 70 -30.05 6.71 -3.92
C TYR A 70 -29.56 5.76 -2.83
N PHE A 71 -29.92 6.00 -1.55
CA PHE A 71 -29.46 5.15 -0.46
C PHE A 71 -30.02 3.72 -0.53
N GLN A 72 -31.28 3.56 -0.96
CA GLN A 72 -31.85 2.23 -1.16
C GLN A 72 -31.10 1.47 -2.26
N ALA A 73 -30.82 2.11 -3.39
CA ALA A 73 -30.08 1.52 -4.49
C ALA A 73 -28.65 1.12 -4.08
N LEU A 74 -27.96 1.94 -3.29
CA LEU A 74 -26.64 1.60 -2.75
C LEU A 74 -26.70 0.39 -1.81
N LYS A 75 -27.70 0.34 -0.93
CA LYS A 75 -27.93 -0.80 -0.04
C LYS A 75 -28.19 -2.09 -0.82
N ASP A 76 -28.96 -2.00 -1.91
CA ASP A 76 -29.32 -3.15 -2.75
C ASP A 76 -28.23 -3.51 -3.78
N GLY A 77 -27.16 -2.70 -3.89
CA GLY A 77 -26.12 -2.85 -4.90
C GLY A 77 -26.57 -2.55 -6.34
N ASP A 78 -27.68 -1.83 -6.52
CA ASP A 78 -28.22 -1.41 -7.81
C ASP A 78 -27.62 -0.05 -8.23
N THR A 79 -26.40 -0.09 -8.77
CA THR A 79 -25.71 1.14 -9.16
C THR A 79 -26.40 1.88 -10.30
N LYS A 80 -27.09 1.19 -11.21
CA LYS A 80 -27.86 1.81 -12.29
C LYS A 80 -28.98 2.66 -11.72
N LYS A 81 -29.69 2.15 -10.70
CA LYS A 81 -30.72 2.91 -10.02
C LYS A 81 -30.13 4.08 -9.22
N ALA A 82 -29.00 3.90 -8.55
CA ALA A 82 -28.30 4.99 -7.86
C ALA A 82 -27.86 6.09 -8.83
N LEU A 83 -27.31 5.73 -9.99
CA LEU A 83 -26.90 6.67 -11.06
C LEU A 83 -28.10 7.36 -11.72
N SER A 84 -29.27 6.73 -11.80
CA SER A 84 -30.47 7.37 -12.36
C SER A 84 -30.91 8.61 -11.57
N VAL A 85 -30.61 8.67 -10.27
CA VAL A 85 -30.95 9.78 -9.37
C VAL A 85 -29.73 10.54 -8.85
N SER A 86 -28.58 10.39 -9.50
CA SER A 86 -27.36 11.10 -9.14
C SER A 86 -26.64 11.66 -10.36
N ASP A 87 -25.74 12.61 -10.09
CA ASP A 87 -24.85 13.21 -11.07
C ASP A 87 -23.44 13.23 -10.45
N PRO A 88 -22.55 12.29 -10.80
CA PRO A 88 -21.20 12.25 -10.27
C PRO A 88 -20.29 13.35 -10.83
N GLY A 89 -20.75 14.14 -11.81
CA GLY A 89 -19.99 15.22 -12.42
C GLY A 89 -18.75 14.74 -13.20
N VAL A 90 -18.78 13.49 -13.68
CA VAL A 90 -17.78 12.93 -14.58
C VAL A 90 -18.47 12.22 -15.75
N PRO A 91 -17.83 12.16 -16.93
CA PRO A 91 -18.27 11.31 -18.03
C PRO A 91 -18.38 9.83 -17.63
N GLU A 92 -19.22 9.07 -18.32
CA GLU A 92 -19.46 7.64 -18.03
C GLU A 92 -18.17 6.79 -18.11
N ASN A 93 -17.27 7.10 -19.04
CA ASN A 93 -15.98 6.44 -19.18
C ASN A 93 -15.02 6.71 -18.01
N GLU A 94 -15.26 7.75 -17.22
CA GLU A 94 -14.50 8.07 -15.99
C GLU A 94 -15.20 7.55 -14.71
N ALA A 95 -16.44 7.06 -14.83
CA ALA A 95 -17.27 6.56 -13.73
C ALA A 95 -17.10 5.06 -13.46
N VAL A 96 -15.93 4.48 -13.77
CA VAL A 96 -15.70 3.02 -13.74
C VAL A 96 -16.03 2.38 -12.38
N LEU A 97 -15.73 3.04 -11.26
CA LEU A 97 -16.03 2.50 -9.93
C LEU A 97 -17.50 2.62 -9.52
N LEU A 98 -18.29 3.40 -10.27
CA LEU A 98 -19.73 3.52 -10.08
C LEU A 98 -20.48 2.43 -10.86
N GLN A 99 -19.79 1.61 -11.64
CA GLN A 99 -20.39 0.51 -12.40
C GLN A 99 -20.72 -0.68 -11.49
N GLU A 100 -21.74 -1.43 -11.90
CA GLU A 100 -22.34 -2.51 -11.11
C GLU A 100 -21.35 -3.64 -10.79
N ASN A 101 -20.51 -4.03 -11.76
CA ASN A 101 -19.50 -5.07 -11.62
C ASN A 101 -18.42 -4.71 -10.59
N VAL A 102 -18.04 -3.43 -10.51
CA VAL A 102 -17.05 -2.97 -9.54
C VAL A 102 -17.68 -2.82 -8.16
N TYR A 103 -18.83 -2.15 -8.06
CA TYR A 103 -19.45 -1.86 -6.78
C TYR A 103 -19.92 -3.11 -6.07
N LYS A 104 -20.57 -4.07 -6.75
CA LYS A 104 -21.05 -5.30 -6.10
C LYS A 104 -19.92 -6.13 -5.47
N ALA A 105 -18.71 -6.04 -6.01
CA ALA A 105 -17.54 -6.73 -5.50
C ALA A 105 -16.83 -5.96 -4.36
N ALA A 106 -17.25 -4.73 -4.07
CA ALA A 106 -16.73 -3.99 -2.93
C ALA A 106 -17.23 -4.60 -1.61
N GLY A 107 -16.46 -4.38 -0.56
CA GLY A 107 -16.85 -4.69 0.82
C GLY A 107 -17.56 -3.51 1.47
N GLN A 108 -18.04 -3.70 2.70
CA GLN A 108 -18.48 -2.61 3.57
C GLN A 108 -19.47 -1.61 2.91
N HIS A 109 -20.48 -2.12 2.20
CA HIS A 109 -21.54 -1.29 1.64
C HIS A 109 -22.37 -0.61 2.73
N ILE A 110 -23.20 0.35 2.31
CA ILE A 110 -24.30 0.84 3.13
C ILE A 110 -25.24 -0.35 3.40
N ASP A 111 -25.60 -0.56 4.66
CA ASP A 111 -26.49 -1.63 5.10
C ASP A 111 -27.83 -1.11 5.67
N GLY A 112 -27.94 0.20 5.89
CA GLY A 112 -29.17 0.85 6.34
C GLY A 112 -29.16 2.35 6.18
N PHE A 113 -30.35 2.96 6.14
CA PHE A 113 -30.49 4.41 6.18
C PHE A 113 -31.86 4.85 6.70
N ARG A 114 -31.95 6.11 7.13
CA ARG A 114 -33.18 6.79 7.51
C ARG A 114 -33.06 8.28 7.20
N ILE A 115 -33.92 8.80 6.33
CA ILE A 115 -33.95 10.23 6.02
C ILE A 115 -34.51 11.00 7.22
N LEU A 116 -33.72 11.96 7.73
CA LEU A 116 -34.05 12.79 8.88
C LEU A 116 -34.76 14.08 8.45
N GLU A 117 -34.20 14.76 7.46
CA GLU A 117 -34.64 16.08 7.00
C GLU A 117 -34.37 16.22 5.50
N SER A 118 -35.20 16.98 4.81
CA SER A 118 -35.01 17.32 3.41
C SER A 118 -35.52 18.73 3.18
N LYS A 119 -34.62 19.63 2.78
CA LYS A 119 -34.90 21.07 2.72
C LYS A 119 -34.03 21.72 1.64
N GLY A 120 -34.68 22.30 0.63
CA GLY A 120 -33.98 22.95 -0.48
C GLY A 120 -33.01 21.98 -1.16
N GLU A 121 -31.73 22.36 -1.22
CA GLU A 121 -30.65 21.61 -1.86
C GLU A 121 -29.96 20.60 -0.93
N TYR A 122 -30.52 20.31 0.24
CA TYR A 122 -29.87 19.44 1.23
C TYR A 122 -30.83 18.34 1.70
N VAL A 123 -30.31 17.12 1.81
CA VAL A 123 -31.00 16.00 2.46
C VAL A 123 -30.09 15.42 3.54
N ARG A 124 -30.60 15.37 4.77
CA ARG A 124 -29.91 14.80 5.93
C ARG A 124 -30.43 13.39 6.18
N ALA A 125 -29.52 12.43 6.32
CA ALA A 125 -29.86 11.04 6.60
C ALA A 125 -28.97 10.47 7.69
N GLU A 126 -29.52 9.59 8.53
CA GLU A 126 -28.71 8.64 9.30
C GLU A 126 -28.44 7.44 8.40
N VAL A 127 -27.18 7.13 8.14
CA VAL A 127 -26.75 6.04 7.25
C VAL A 127 -25.92 5.06 8.07
N THR A 128 -26.10 3.77 7.80
CA THR A 128 -25.35 2.69 8.42
C THR A 128 -24.46 2.04 7.38
N GLN A 129 -23.16 1.96 7.66
CA GLN A 129 -22.17 1.29 6.82
C GLN A 129 -21.33 0.38 7.70
N ASN A 130 -21.29 -0.91 7.37
CA ASN A 130 -20.59 -1.92 8.16
C ASN A 130 -20.99 -1.87 9.66
N GLY A 131 -22.30 -1.72 9.91
CA GLY A 131 -22.88 -1.61 11.26
C GLY A 131 -22.64 -0.28 11.99
N ARG A 132 -21.89 0.67 11.42
CA ARG A 132 -21.65 1.99 12.02
C ARG A 132 -22.63 3.01 11.49
N LYS A 133 -23.33 3.70 12.40
CA LYS A 133 -24.26 4.78 12.08
C LYS A 133 -23.55 6.13 12.03
N GLN A 134 -23.82 6.92 11.00
CA GLN A 134 -23.30 8.26 10.82
C GLN A 134 -24.37 9.14 10.17
N GLU A 135 -24.43 10.42 10.54
CA GLU A 135 -25.21 11.40 9.79
C GLU A 135 -24.48 11.80 8.51
N ASP A 136 -25.17 11.66 7.38
CA ASP A 136 -24.74 12.11 6.06
C ASP A 136 -25.61 13.27 5.57
N ILE A 137 -25.01 14.20 4.85
CA ILE A 137 -25.68 15.37 4.27
C ILE A 137 -25.43 15.34 2.78
N LEU A 138 -26.45 14.93 2.02
CA LEU A 138 -26.43 14.95 0.57
C LEU A 138 -26.69 16.36 0.04
N MET A 139 -25.76 16.85 -0.77
CA MET A 139 -25.90 18.04 -1.60
C MET A 139 -26.69 17.69 -2.86
N MET A 140 -27.90 18.18 -2.98
CA MET A 140 -28.77 17.94 -4.13
C MET A 140 -28.53 19.00 -5.22
N THR A 141 -28.68 18.61 -6.48
CA THR A 141 -28.69 19.50 -7.64
C THR A 141 -29.95 19.26 -8.46
N LYS A 142 -30.39 20.28 -9.21
CA LYS A 142 -31.44 20.09 -10.22
C LYS A 142 -30.81 19.79 -11.57
N SER A 143 -31.32 18.78 -12.25
CA SER A 143 -31.04 18.54 -13.66
C SER A 143 -31.63 19.67 -14.52
N PRO A 144 -31.24 19.79 -15.80
CA PRO A 144 -31.85 20.74 -16.73
C PRO A 144 -33.39 20.58 -16.86
N GLY A 145 -33.91 19.36 -16.66
CA GLY A 145 -35.35 19.07 -16.67
C GLY A 145 -36.07 19.39 -15.34
N GLY A 146 -35.36 19.91 -14.35
CA GLY A 146 -35.93 20.28 -13.04
C GLY A 146 -35.97 19.16 -12.00
N GLU A 147 -35.57 17.93 -12.36
CA GLU A 147 -35.52 16.79 -11.44
C GLU A 147 -34.36 16.92 -10.45
N TRP A 148 -34.59 16.59 -9.18
CA TRP A 148 -33.54 16.53 -8.16
C TRP A 148 -32.64 15.32 -8.34
N LYS A 149 -31.34 15.54 -8.21
CA LYS A 149 -30.29 14.52 -8.22
C LYS A 149 -29.33 14.71 -7.07
N VAL A 150 -28.72 13.61 -6.61
CA VAL A 150 -27.57 13.66 -5.71
C VAL A 150 -26.40 14.23 -6.50
N GLY A 151 -25.91 15.41 -6.10
CA GLY A 151 -24.92 16.15 -6.86
C GLY A 151 -23.49 15.61 -6.72
N PRO A 152 -22.56 16.15 -7.53
CA PRO A 152 -21.19 15.63 -7.64
C PRO A 152 -20.36 15.79 -6.36
N LYS A 153 -20.69 16.77 -5.51
CA LYS A 153 -20.00 17.02 -4.23
C LYS A 153 -20.14 15.88 -3.23
N ASN A 154 -21.08 14.95 -3.45
CA ASN A 154 -21.30 13.81 -2.57
C ASN A 154 -20.34 12.65 -2.84
N PHE A 155 -19.75 12.60 -4.04
CA PHE A 155 -18.87 11.52 -4.46
C PHE A 155 -17.44 11.77 -3.96
N GLN A 156 -16.96 10.85 -3.13
CA GLN A 156 -15.55 10.78 -2.78
C GLN A 156 -14.78 10.13 -3.92
N LYS A 157 -13.50 10.48 -4.03
CA LYS A 157 -12.62 9.96 -5.08
C LYS A 157 -11.54 9.09 -4.47
N ILE A 158 -11.35 7.91 -5.03
CA ILE A 158 -10.16 7.10 -4.81
C ILE A 158 -9.04 7.68 -5.68
N ARG A 159 -7.99 8.16 -5.02
CA ARG A 159 -6.72 8.58 -5.60
C ARG A 159 -5.80 7.38 -5.63
N LEU A 160 -5.55 6.86 -6.83
CA LEU A 160 -4.74 5.67 -7.03
C LEU A 160 -3.51 5.99 -7.85
N SER A 161 -2.35 5.56 -7.36
CA SER A 161 -1.07 5.64 -8.07
C SER A 161 -0.24 4.40 -7.82
N ALA A 162 0.89 4.30 -8.52
CA ALA A 162 1.93 3.33 -8.24
C ALA A 162 3.28 4.05 -8.08
N ASN A 163 4.20 3.45 -7.34
CA ASN A 163 5.57 3.96 -7.16
C ASN A 163 6.45 3.84 -8.42
N ARG A 164 5.89 3.27 -9.50
CA ARG A 164 6.49 3.03 -10.82
C ARG A 164 5.41 3.07 -11.90
N PRO A 165 5.76 3.29 -13.17
CA PRO A 165 4.81 3.15 -14.29
C PRO A 165 4.22 1.73 -14.33
N VAL A 166 2.92 1.65 -14.52
CA VAL A 166 2.18 0.40 -14.76
C VAL A 166 1.28 0.61 -15.97
N LYS A 167 0.96 -0.46 -16.69
CA LYS A 167 0.04 -0.37 -17.85
C LYS A 167 -1.41 -0.18 -17.41
N SER A 168 -1.81 -0.89 -16.35
CA SER A 168 -3.18 -0.89 -15.88
C SER A 168 -3.23 -1.14 -14.38
N PHE A 169 -4.19 -0.48 -13.73
CA PHE A 169 -4.60 -0.76 -12.37
C PHE A 169 -5.79 -1.73 -12.39
N THR A 170 -6.03 -2.40 -11.27
CA THR A 170 -7.27 -3.16 -11.05
C THR A 170 -8.00 -2.63 -9.84
N VAL A 171 -9.32 -2.48 -9.93
CA VAL A 171 -10.18 -2.27 -8.76
C VAL A 171 -11.25 -3.36 -8.73
N ASN A 172 -11.27 -4.13 -7.65
CA ASN A 172 -12.11 -5.33 -7.51
C ASN A 172 -11.98 -6.30 -8.71
N GLY A 173 -10.78 -6.39 -9.29
CA GLY A 173 -10.49 -7.25 -10.45
C GLY A 173 -10.89 -6.67 -11.81
N VAL A 174 -11.42 -5.45 -11.87
CA VAL A 174 -11.72 -4.75 -13.13
C VAL A 174 -10.53 -3.88 -13.53
N ASP A 175 -10.08 -4.04 -14.77
CA ASP A 175 -8.97 -3.30 -15.34
C ASP A 175 -9.33 -1.83 -15.61
N ILE A 176 -8.39 -0.95 -15.26
CA ILE A 176 -8.46 0.49 -15.51
C ILE A 176 -7.12 0.90 -16.10
N ALA A 177 -7.13 1.47 -17.31
CA ALA A 177 -5.92 1.95 -17.95
C ALA A 177 -5.21 2.97 -17.04
N ALA A 178 -3.89 2.81 -16.87
CA ALA A 178 -3.10 3.83 -16.22
C ALA A 178 -3.08 5.08 -17.12
N PRO A 179 -3.03 6.30 -16.56
CA PRO A 179 -2.96 7.50 -17.38
C PRO A 179 -1.63 7.51 -18.15
N ASP A 180 -1.66 7.96 -19.40
CA ASP A 180 -0.46 8.10 -20.21
C ASP A 180 0.58 8.93 -19.45
N SER A 181 1.79 8.37 -19.31
CA SER A 181 2.91 9.10 -18.73
C SER A 181 3.41 10.14 -19.74
N GLY A 182 2.69 11.25 -19.87
CA GLY A 182 3.24 12.45 -20.48
C GLY A 182 4.58 12.77 -19.80
N SER A 183 5.59 13.09 -20.59
CA SER A 183 6.98 13.24 -20.14
C SER A 183 7.10 14.05 -18.84
N ALA A 184 7.68 13.41 -17.82
CA ALA A 184 8.28 14.02 -16.64
C ALA A 184 7.39 14.50 -15.47
N SER A 185 6.42 13.71 -15.00
CA SER A 185 6.07 13.78 -13.57
C SER A 185 5.87 12.40 -12.95
N GLN A 186 6.48 12.22 -11.77
CA GLN A 186 6.23 11.06 -10.92
C GLN A 186 4.73 11.05 -10.55
N ALA A 187 4.10 9.89 -10.73
CA ALA A 187 2.70 9.58 -10.40
C ALA A 187 1.63 10.31 -11.22
N SER A 188 1.35 9.83 -12.44
CA SER A 188 0.02 9.99 -13.02
C SER A 188 -1.01 9.30 -12.11
N GLN A 189 -1.80 10.07 -11.37
CA GLN A 189 -2.77 9.55 -10.42
C GLN A 189 -4.13 9.41 -11.09
N LEU A 190 -4.80 8.28 -10.88
CA LEU A 190 -6.22 8.14 -11.19
C LEU A 190 -7.05 8.78 -10.08
N LEU A 191 -8.09 9.51 -10.47
CA LEU A 191 -9.07 10.12 -9.56
C LEU A 191 -10.44 9.55 -9.88
N LEU A 192 -10.82 8.51 -9.14
CA LEU A 192 -11.97 7.69 -9.48
C LEU A 192 -13.12 7.95 -8.50
N PRO A 193 -14.23 8.59 -8.91
CA PRO A 193 -15.39 8.74 -8.05
C PRO A 193 -15.97 7.37 -7.71
N ALA A 194 -16.31 7.17 -6.45
CA ALA A 194 -16.73 5.88 -5.93
C ALA A 194 -17.91 6.03 -4.96
N PHE A 195 -18.78 5.02 -4.95
CA PHE A 195 -19.81 4.89 -3.92
C PHE A 195 -19.18 4.43 -2.59
N PRO A 196 -19.86 4.62 -1.45
CA PRO A 196 -19.41 4.10 -0.16
C PRO A 196 -19.22 2.58 -0.18
N GLY A 197 -18.00 2.15 0.15
CA GLY A 197 -17.55 0.76 0.09
C GLY A 197 -16.04 0.62 0.28
N GLU A 198 -15.58 -0.62 0.44
CA GLU A 198 -14.17 -1.00 0.52
C GLU A 198 -13.75 -1.67 -0.79
N TYR A 199 -12.75 -1.11 -1.46
CA TYR A 199 -12.33 -1.50 -2.80
C TYR A 199 -10.95 -2.14 -2.76
N LYS A 200 -10.81 -3.35 -3.28
CA LYS A 200 -9.52 -4.03 -3.45
C LYS A 200 -8.77 -3.44 -4.63
N LEU A 201 -7.52 -3.05 -4.39
CA LEU A 201 -6.66 -2.38 -5.37
C LEU A 201 -5.57 -3.34 -5.85
N GLY A 202 -5.15 -3.17 -7.10
CA GLY A 202 -4.11 -4.00 -7.71
C GLY A 202 -3.59 -3.43 -9.02
N ILE A 203 -2.81 -4.24 -9.74
CA ILE A 203 -2.28 -3.97 -11.08
C ILE A 203 -2.54 -5.15 -12.00
N SER A 204 -2.54 -4.91 -13.31
CA SER A 204 -2.67 -5.94 -14.34
C SER A 204 -1.84 -5.60 -15.57
N GLY A 205 -1.78 -6.53 -16.53
CA GLY A 205 -1.05 -6.36 -17.79
C GLY A 205 0.46 -6.64 -17.71
N ASP A 206 0.96 -7.04 -16.54
CA ASP A 206 2.33 -7.53 -16.35
C ASP A 206 2.32 -8.77 -15.44
N LYS A 207 2.67 -9.94 -16.01
CA LYS A 207 2.73 -11.20 -15.27
C LYS A 207 3.95 -11.33 -14.36
N TYR A 208 4.97 -10.47 -14.56
CA TYR A 208 6.20 -10.49 -13.77
C TYR A 208 6.16 -9.53 -12.58
N ALA A 209 5.16 -8.65 -12.53
CA ALA A 209 4.95 -7.71 -11.46
C ALA A 209 3.72 -8.08 -10.62
N THR A 210 3.76 -7.72 -9.35
CA THR A 210 2.63 -7.80 -8.43
C THR A 210 2.66 -6.62 -7.46
N VAL A 211 1.66 -6.50 -6.59
CA VAL A 211 1.61 -5.52 -5.51
C VAL A 211 1.17 -6.20 -4.23
N GLU A 212 1.49 -5.61 -3.09
CA GLU A 212 0.87 -6.00 -1.81
C GLU A 212 -0.64 -5.73 -1.88
N GLU A 213 -1.44 -6.59 -1.21
CA GLU A 213 -2.87 -6.37 -1.16
C GLU A 213 -3.17 -5.05 -0.44
N LYS A 214 -3.82 -4.14 -1.16
CA LYS A 214 -4.25 -2.84 -0.66
C LYS A 214 -5.74 -2.65 -0.87
N LYS A 215 -6.35 -1.87 0.01
CA LYS A 215 -7.77 -1.57 -0.05
C LYS A 215 -8.00 -0.08 0.21
N ALA A 216 -8.92 0.51 -0.52
CA ALA A 216 -9.40 1.87 -0.24
C ALA A 216 -10.79 1.80 0.39
N LEU A 217 -11.00 2.51 1.50
CA LEU A 217 -12.28 2.65 2.15
C LEU A 217 -12.91 4.01 1.81
N VAL A 218 -14.04 3.97 1.09
CA VAL A 218 -14.93 5.12 0.94
C VAL A 218 -15.99 5.01 2.03
N SER A 219 -15.81 5.78 3.10
CA SER A 219 -16.72 5.79 4.25
C SER A 219 -17.75 6.91 4.15
N ILE A 220 -18.97 6.68 4.62
CA ILE A 220 -19.96 7.75 4.84
C ILE A 220 -19.41 8.79 5.83
N ASP A 221 -18.72 8.35 6.89
CA ASP A 221 -17.92 9.26 7.71
C ASP A 221 -16.62 9.58 6.96
N ARG A 222 -16.62 10.71 6.25
CA ARG A 222 -15.48 11.18 5.45
C ARG A 222 -14.18 11.33 6.25
N ARG A 223 -14.24 11.45 7.58
CA ARG A 223 -13.06 11.60 8.45
C ARG A 223 -12.25 10.31 8.59
N ILE A 224 -12.89 9.16 8.35
CA ILE A 224 -12.26 7.84 8.43
C ILE A 224 -12.11 7.18 7.06
N SER A 225 -12.51 7.87 5.99
CA SER A 225 -12.25 7.42 4.63
C SER A 225 -10.74 7.33 4.39
N ASP A 226 -10.32 6.22 3.78
CA ASP A 226 -8.95 6.02 3.32
C ASP A 226 -8.99 5.79 1.81
N THR A 227 -8.88 6.89 1.06
CA THR A 227 -9.10 6.89 -0.39
C THR A 227 -7.86 7.28 -1.18
N SER A 228 -6.67 7.24 -0.57
CA SER A 228 -5.43 7.61 -1.24
C SER A 228 -4.40 6.52 -1.09
N GLU A 229 -4.11 5.80 -2.17
CA GLU A 229 -3.21 4.66 -2.15
C GLU A 229 -2.14 4.77 -3.24
N THR A 230 -0.91 4.45 -2.83
CA THR A 230 0.24 4.30 -3.75
C THR A 230 0.69 2.85 -3.70
N LEU A 231 0.44 2.12 -4.77
CA LEU A 231 0.82 0.71 -4.88
C LEU A 231 2.33 0.58 -5.07
N LYS A 232 2.95 -0.29 -4.27
CA LYS A 232 4.36 -0.67 -4.41
C LYS A 232 4.45 -1.87 -5.35
N VAL A 233 5.04 -1.66 -6.53
CA VAL A 233 5.30 -2.75 -7.49
C VAL A 233 6.43 -3.64 -6.97
N LEU A 234 6.17 -4.94 -6.94
CA LEU A 234 7.03 -6.01 -6.44
C LEU A 234 7.23 -7.10 -7.51
N PRO A 235 8.29 -7.91 -7.43
CA PRO A 235 8.46 -9.05 -8.33
C PRO A 235 7.39 -10.10 -8.02
N SER A 236 6.79 -10.65 -9.07
CA SER A 236 5.91 -11.82 -8.94
C SER A 236 6.72 -13.07 -8.56
N GLN A 237 6.03 -14.09 -8.02
CA GLN A 237 6.63 -15.40 -7.79
C GLN A 237 7.14 -16.03 -9.10
N LEU A 238 6.41 -15.83 -10.20
CA LEU A 238 6.82 -16.29 -11.53
C LEU A 238 8.20 -15.73 -11.92
N LEU A 239 8.41 -14.43 -11.74
CA LEU A 239 9.69 -13.79 -12.06
C LEU A 239 10.82 -14.32 -11.17
N LEU A 240 10.55 -14.53 -9.88
CA LEU A 240 11.53 -15.08 -8.94
C LEU A 240 11.95 -16.49 -9.36
N ASP A 241 11.01 -17.34 -9.75
CA ASP A 241 11.29 -18.72 -10.12
C ASP A 241 11.97 -18.83 -11.50
N GLU A 242 11.56 -18.02 -12.48
CA GLU A 242 12.27 -17.92 -13.76
C GLU A 242 13.70 -17.38 -13.56
N THR A 243 13.90 -16.40 -12.68
CA THR A 243 15.24 -15.89 -12.34
C THR A 243 16.12 -16.96 -11.72
N LYS A 244 15.58 -17.77 -10.79
CA LYS A 244 16.32 -18.92 -10.23
C LYS A 244 16.76 -19.90 -11.31
N ALA A 245 15.86 -20.24 -12.24
CA ALA A 245 16.17 -21.15 -13.33
C ALA A 245 17.23 -20.59 -14.29
N LEU A 246 17.16 -19.29 -14.60
CA LEU A 246 18.17 -18.61 -15.42
C LEU A 246 19.54 -18.59 -14.74
N LEU A 247 19.60 -18.29 -13.43
CA LEU A 247 20.83 -18.32 -12.65
C LEU A 247 21.40 -19.74 -12.52
N GLN A 248 20.54 -20.76 -12.37
CA GLN A 248 20.96 -22.16 -12.36
C GLN A 248 21.56 -22.56 -13.71
N LYS A 249 20.87 -22.29 -14.81
CA LYS A 249 21.37 -22.60 -16.16
C LYS A 249 22.71 -21.90 -16.41
N LYS A 250 22.80 -20.61 -16.08
CA LYS A 250 24.03 -19.84 -16.25
C LYS A 250 25.19 -20.46 -15.48
N ARG A 251 24.92 -20.94 -14.27
CA ARG A 251 25.90 -21.63 -13.44
C ARG A 251 26.37 -22.95 -14.04
N GLU A 252 25.46 -23.77 -14.54
CA GLU A 252 25.81 -25.02 -15.22
C GLU A 252 26.71 -24.74 -16.42
N GLU A 253 26.41 -23.69 -17.20
CA GLU A 253 27.28 -23.20 -18.28
C GLU A 253 28.64 -22.73 -17.75
N CYS A 254 28.69 -22.03 -16.61
CA CYS A 254 29.94 -21.61 -15.97
C CYS A 254 30.80 -22.78 -15.48
N ILE A 255 30.19 -23.80 -14.88
CA ILE A 255 30.90 -25.00 -14.41
C ILE A 255 31.42 -25.78 -15.62
N ALA A 256 30.62 -25.92 -16.68
CA ALA A 256 31.04 -26.60 -17.91
C ALA A 256 32.12 -25.82 -18.69
N SER A 257 32.09 -24.49 -18.64
CA SER A 257 33.03 -23.62 -19.36
C SER A 257 34.27 -23.23 -18.57
N ALA A 258 34.31 -23.47 -17.25
CA ALA A 258 35.45 -23.23 -16.39
C ALA A 258 36.68 -23.96 -16.98
N PRO A 259 37.58 -23.25 -17.68
CA PRO A 259 38.72 -23.90 -18.27
C PRO A 259 39.60 -24.40 -17.13
N GLY A 260 40.27 -25.54 -17.31
CA GLY A 260 41.21 -26.09 -16.35
C GLY A 260 42.43 -25.19 -16.03
N THR A 261 42.42 -23.91 -16.41
CA THR A 261 43.45 -22.91 -16.10
C THR A 261 42.85 -21.53 -15.85
N THR A 262 43.50 -20.80 -14.94
CA THR A 262 42.97 -19.76 -14.05
C THR A 262 42.58 -18.40 -14.65
N THR A 263 42.49 -18.26 -15.98
CA THR A 263 42.54 -16.92 -16.60
C THR A 263 41.33 -16.52 -17.47
N ARG A 264 40.27 -17.34 -17.61
CA ARG A 264 39.15 -17.01 -18.51
C ARG A 264 37.74 -16.90 -17.91
N SER A 265 37.54 -17.10 -16.61
CA SER A 265 36.18 -17.01 -16.02
C SER A 265 35.59 -15.60 -15.94
N TYR A 266 36.38 -14.54 -16.13
CA TYR A 266 35.90 -13.15 -15.99
C TYR A 266 35.06 -12.66 -17.17
N SER A 267 35.23 -13.20 -18.37
CA SER A 267 34.60 -12.65 -19.59
C SER A 267 33.24 -13.25 -19.94
N SER A 268 32.70 -14.18 -19.13
CA SER A 268 31.50 -14.96 -19.46
C SER A 268 30.36 -14.84 -18.45
N GLY A 269 30.34 -13.83 -17.56
CA GLY A 269 29.28 -13.70 -16.55
C GLY A 269 29.32 -14.74 -15.43
N CYS A 270 30.47 -15.40 -15.25
CA CYS A 270 30.70 -16.45 -14.24
C CYS A 270 31.40 -15.90 -13.00
N SER A 271 31.07 -14.66 -12.61
CA SER A 271 31.63 -14.03 -11.42
C SER A 271 31.36 -14.89 -10.18
N GLY A 272 32.43 -15.22 -9.44
CA GLY A 272 32.39 -16.18 -8.32
C GLY A 272 32.89 -17.60 -8.63
N PHE A 273 33.01 -17.99 -9.92
CA PHE A 273 33.67 -19.23 -10.37
C PHE A 273 35.11 -18.97 -10.83
N ASN A 274 35.88 -18.30 -9.97
CA ASN A 274 37.26 -17.93 -10.23
C ASN A 274 38.22 -18.68 -9.30
N LEU A 275 39.33 -19.13 -9.87
CA LEU A 275 40.41 -19.78 -9.16
C LEU A 275 41.64 -18.86 -9.17
N TYR A 276 42.03 -18.35 -8.00
CA TYR A 276 43.27 -17.59 -7.85
C TYR A 276 44.43 -18.54 -7.55
N GLU A 277 44.86 -19.31 -8.55
CA GLU A 277 46.09 -20.10 -8.48
C GLU A 277 47.04 -19.66 -9.61
N SER A 278 48.26 -19.32 -9.20
CA SER A 278 49.33 -18.80 -10.06
C SER A 278 50.13 -19.92 -10.72
N ARG A 279 50.13 -21.11 -10.11
CA ARG A 279 50.74 -22.32 -10.66
C ARG A 279 49.79 -22.99 -11.67
N PRO A 280 50.32 -23.80 -12.60
CA PRO A 280 49.48 -24.61 -13.47
C PRO A 280 48.53 -25.48 -12.65
N THR A 281 47.25 -25.47 -13.04
CA THR A 281 46.21 -26.29 -12.43
C THR A 281 45.62 -27.27 -13.44
N ARG A 282 44.98 -28.32 -12.95
CA ARG A 282 44.17 -29.26 -13.75
C ARG A 282 43.06 -29.88 -12.92
N ASN A 283 42.17 -30.63 -13.56
CA ASN A 283 41.08 -31.37 -12.90
C ASN A 283 40.20 -30.48 -12.02
N VAL A 284 39.92 -29.26 -12.49
CA VAL A 284 39.09 -28.29 -11.76
C VAL A 284 37.63 -28.74 -11.79
N ASN A 285 37.05 -28.95 -10.62
CA ASN A 285 35.66 -29.34 -10.45
C ASN A 285 34.99 -28.49 -9.37
N TRP A 286 33.86 -27.88 -9.72
CA TRP A 286 33.07 -27.02 -8.85
C TRP A 286 31.80 -27.74 -8.38
N THR A 287 31.47 -27.53 -7.12
CA THR A 287 30.25 -28.04 -6.48
C THR A 287 29.60 -26.90 -5.70
N ILE A 288 28.26 -26.86 -5.68
CA ILE A 288 27.50 -25.89 -4.90
C ILE A 288 26.98 -26.58 -3.66
N ASP A 289 27.48 -26.15 -2.51
CA ASP A 289 27.11 -26.71 -1.21
C ASP A 289 25.91 -25.97 -0.59
N GLY A 290 25.65 -24.73 -1.03
CA GLY A 290 24.53 -23.92 -0.58
C GLY A 290 24.22 -22.81 -1.58
N GLU A 291 22.94 -22.67 -1.91
CA GLU A 291 22.48 -21.66 -2.86
C GLU A 291 22.46 -20.26 -2.23
N PRO A 292 23.00 -19.22 -2.89
CA PRO A 292 22.78 -17.84 -2.45
C PRO A 292 21.30 -17.48 -2.58
N THR A 293 20.83 -16.60 -1.69
CA THR A 293 19.50 -16.00 -1.79
C THR A 293 19.60 -14.63 -2.45
N PHE A 294 18.50 -14.19 -3.06
CA PHE A 294 18.43 -12.90 -3.74
C PHE A 294 17.06 -12.26 -3.59
N SER A 295 17.04 -10.95 -3.79
CA SER A 295 15.84 -10.18 -4.05
C SER A 295 15.92 -9.54 -5.44
N LEU A 296 14.76 -9.11 -5.94
CA LEU A 296 14.65 -8.37 -7.20
C LEU A 296 14.16 -6.97 -6.93
N SER A 297 14.86 -5.99 -7.49
CA SER A 297 14.46 -4.58 -7.44
C SER A 297 14.25 -4.03 -8.85
N LEU A 298 13.08 -3.43 -9.09
CA LEU A 298 12.77 -2.84 -10.39
C LEU A 298 13.28 -1.40 -10.47
N SER A 299 14.06 -1.07 -11.50
CA SER A 299 14.40 0.31 -11.84
C SER A 299 14.23 0.55 -13.33
N LYS A 300 13.45 1.60 -13.67
CA LYS A 300 12.90 1.83 -15.00
C LYS A 300 12.12 0.59 -15.45
N ASP A 301 12.71 -0.24 -16.31
CA ASP A 301 12.13 -1.47 -16.86
C ASP A 301 13.05 -2.70 -16.68
N VAL A 302 14.04 -2.59 -15.80
CA VAL A 302 15.04 -3.64 -15.54
C VAL A 302 14.94 -4.10 -14.10
N TRP A 303 14.88 -5.41 -13.91
CA TRP A 303 14.93 -6.04 -12.60
C TRP A 303 16.37 -6.36 -12.23
N TYR A 304 16.87 -5.74 -11.17
CA TYR A 304 18.22 -5.96 -10.66
C TYR A 304 18.20 -7.06 -9.61
N ILE A 305 19.07 -8.06 -9.79
CA ILE A 305 19.31 -9.13 -8.84
C ILE A 305 20.22 -8.58 -7.73
N GLN A 306 19.70 -8.56 -6.51
CA GLN A 306 20.45 -8.17 -5.32
C GLN A 306 20.76 -9.40 -4.49
N SER A 307 22.05 -9.67 -4.26
CA SER A 307 22.47 -10.76 -3.38
C SER A 307 22.09 -10.42 -1.94
N GLU A 308 21.40 -11.34 -1.28
CA GLU A 308 21.00 -11.20 0.13
C GLU A 308 21.96 -12.02 1.01
N GLU A 309 21.82 -13.35 0.99
CA GLU A 309 22.73 -14.27 1.68
C GLU A 309 23.70 -14.92 0.70
N LYS A 310 24.95 -15.05 1.13
CA LYS A 310 25.98 -15.71 0.33
C LYS A 310 25.74 -17.21 0.34
N GLY A 311 25.86 -17.81 -0.83
CA GLY A 311 25.92 -19.25 -0.99
C GLY A 311 27.32 -19.77 -0.70
N LYS A 312 27.47 -21.08 -0.82
CA LYS A 312 28.73 -21.80 -0.63
C LYS A 312 29.01 -22.67 -1.85
N ALA A 313 30.22 -22.55 -2.38
CA ALA A 313 30.73 -23.42 -3.44
C ALA A 313 32.05 -24.03 -3.01
N THR A 314 32.27 -25.31 -3.32
CA THR A 314 33.55 -25.98 -3.13
C THR A 314 34.18 -26.24 -4.49
N VAL A 315 35.44 -25.84 -4.65
CA VAL A 315 36.27 -26.15 -5.80
C VAL A 315 37.34 -27.16 -5.40
N SER A 316 37.46 -28.22 -6.20
CA SER A 316 38.51 -29.23 -6.11
C SER A 316 39.35 -29.18 -7.37
N TYR A 317 40.68 -29.24 -7.23
CA TYR A 317 41.62 -29.14 -8.35
C TYR A 317 42.99 -29.68 -7.95
N GLU A 318 43.88 -29.88 -8.92
CA GLU A 318 45.28 -30.23 -8.67
C GLU A 318 46.20 -29.09 -9.07
N VAL A 319 47.26 -28.85 -8.29
CA VAL A 319 48.25 -27.80 -8.52
C VAL A 319 49.62 -28.39 -8.81
N ASN A 320 50.32 -27.93 -9.85
CA ASN A 320 51.70 -28.32 -10.10
C ASN A 320 52.66 -27.53 -9.19
N ARG A 321 53.20 -28.19 -8.16
CA ARG A 321 54.26 -27.67 -7.27
C ARG A 321 55.67 -28.04 -7.72
N GLY A 322 55.80 -28.85 -8.78
CA GLY A 322 57.06 -29.20 -9.41
C GLY A 322 57.53 -28.16 -10.43
N ASN A 323 58.58 -28.50 -11.19
CA ASN A 323 58.98 -27.75 -12.38
C ASN A 323 58.38 -28.40 -13.64
N GLU A 324 58.58 -27.78 -14.82
CA GLU A 324 58.01 -28.29 -16.08
C GLU A 324 58.53 -29.69 -16.45
N ALA A 325 59.79 -30.00 -16.14
CA ALA A 325 60.40 -31.31 -16.44
C ALA A 325 59.97 -32.42 -15.47
N THR A 326 59.59 -32.07 -14.25
CA THR A 326 59.19 -32.99 -13.17
C THR A 326 57.93 -32.45 -12.48
N PRO A 327 56.77 -32.53 -13.15
CA PRO A 327 55.52 -32.01 -12.60
C PRO A 327 55.15 -32.80 -11.34
N LYS A 328 54.77 -32.07 -10.29
CA LYS A 328 54.30 -32.62 -9.02
C LYS A 328 52.90 -32.09 -8.73
N TRP A 329 51.90 -32.88 -9.10
CA TRP A 329 50.49 -32.52 -8.93
C TRP A 329 50.02 -32.86 -7.53
N GLU A 330 49.54 -31.86 -6.79
CA GLU A 330 49.01 -32.02 -5.44
C GLU A 330 47.53 -31.61 -5.40
N PRO A 331 46.65 -32.42 -4.78
CA PRO A 331 45.23 -32.10 -4.69
C PRO A 331 45.01 -30.91 -3.75
N HIS A 332 44.10 -30.02 -4.14
CA HIS A 332 43.63 -28.90 -3.33
C HIS A 332 42.11 -28.85 -3.37
N VAL A 333 41.52 -28.48 -2.23
CA VAL A 333 40.09 -28.25 -2.08
C VAL A 333 39.93 -26.93 -1.34
N GLU A 334 39.14 -26.05 -1.91
CA GLU A 334 38.89 -24.74 -1.32
C GLU A 334 37.41 -24.39 -1.37
N VAL A 335 36.93 -23.74 -0.30
CA VAL A 335 35.58 -23.21 -0.23
C VAL A 335 35.59 -21.76 -0.75
N ARG A 336 34.56 -21.40 -1.50
CA ARG A 336 34.30 -20.07 -2.03
C ARG A 336 32.90 -19.61 -1.66
N GLU A 337 32.78 -18.30 -1.51
CA GLU A 337 31.49 -17.65 -1.36
C GLU A 337 30.84 -17.53 -2.73
N ALA A 338 29.66 -18.14 -2.91
CA ALA A 338 28.86 -17.96 -4.10
C ALA A 338 27.98 -16.72 -3.94
N ARG A 339 27.94 -15.88 -4.97
CA ARG A 339 27.07 -14.69 -5.03
C ARG A 339 26.31 -14.71 -6.34
N VAL A 340 25.15 -14.06 -6.34
CA VAL A 340 24.37 -13.84 -7.55
C VAL A 340 24.19 -12.35 -7.75
N SER A 341 24.37 -11.92 -8.99
CA SER A 341 24.17 -10.54 -9.42
C SER A 341 23.87 -10.57 -10.91
N GLY A 342 23.13 -9.57 -11.38
CA GLY A 342 22.80 -9.45 -12.79
C GLY A 342 21.53 -8.66 -12.99
N GLU A 343 21.12 -8.60 -14.25
CA GLU A 343 19.93 -7.90 -14.67
C GLU A 343 18.98 -8.86 -15.37
N ILE A 344 17.69 -8.80 -15.00
CA ILE A 344 16.62 -9.48 -15.71
C ILE A 344 15.90 -8.45 -16.57
N HIS A 345 15.95 -8.71 -17.88
CA HIS A 345 15.28 -7.94 -18.92
C HIS A 345 14.06 -8.72 -19.40
N ILE A 346 12.93 -8.04 -19.59
CA ILE A 346 11.74 -8.65 -20.19
C ILE A 346 11.75 -8.37 -21.70
N VAL A 347 12.13 -9.37 -22.49
CA VAL A 347 12.20 -9.29 -23.95
C VAL A 347 11.15 -10.23 -24.53
N ASP A 348 10.27 -9.71 -25.39
CA ASP A 348 9.16 -10.47 -25.99
C ASP A 348 8.31 -11.25 -24.97
N GLY A 349 8.08 -10.64 -23.79
CA GLY A 349 7.31 -11.24 -22.70
C GLY A 349 8.02 -12.36 -21.93
N LYS A 350 9.33 -12.55 -22.12
CA LYS A 350 10.16 -13.55 -21.45
C LYS A 350 11.23 -12.89 -20.59
N ALA A 351 11.45 -13.42 -19.39
CA ALA A 351 12.59 -13.02 -18.57
C ALA A 351 13.89 -13.52 -19.22
N THR A 352 14.87 -12.63 -19.33
CA THR A 352 16.19 -12.93 -19.89
C THR A 352 17.26 -12.40 -18.95
N LEU A 353 18.23 -13.25 -18.61
CA LEU A 353 19.38 -12.86 -17.79
C LEU A 353 20.42 -12.21 -18.68
N LYS A 354 20.78 -10.97 -18.33
CA LYS A 354 21.91 -10.27 -18.90
C LYS A 354 23.04 -10.26 -17.89
N ASP A 355 24.15 -10.86 -18.28
CA ASP A 355 25.37 -10.84 -17.49
C ASP A 355 25.94 -9.41 -17.48
N GLN A 356 26.52 -9.03 -16.33
CA GLN A 356 27.39 -7.86 -16.21
C GLN A 356 28.86 -8.27 -16.23
#